data_AF-A0A4V0I216-F1
#
_entry.id   AF-A0A4V0I216-F1
#
_cell.length_a   1.000
_cell.length_b   1.000
_cell.length_c   1.000
_cell.angle_alpha   90.00
_cell.angle_beta   90.00
_cell.angle_gamma   90.00
#
_symmetry.space_group_name_H-M   'P 1'
#
loop_
_entity.id
_entity.type
_entity.pdbx_description
1 polymer ?
#
loop_
_entity_poly.entity_id
_entity_poly.type
_entity_poly.pdbx_seq_one_letter_code
_entity_poly.pdbx_strand_id
1 'polypeptide(L)'
;MTDEPALLAAIHAHPDEDTPRLAYADWLDENGRPERAEFIRLQCDPARSADDPDEAEYLVSELEDRNRTQWLAGLPRFPWVTWEFRRGFPEIVIAPGDLFLERYESFAHLPGLRSVCLDRMGNSLVRDLASRPWNPGWVELELQEDPMAGIGSWGYESTPAFVAIARCEQARQLRRLQFSLFTLTTIAARELAESPHLEHLEELHLEGDPASSWFAALRVRFGDRLVVDRD
;
A
#
# COMPACT_ATOMS: atom_id res chain seq x y z
N MET A 1 -16.78 -30.21 -2.72
CA MET A 1 -16.84 -28.95 -1.95
C MET A 1 -15.42 -28.63 -1.55
N THR A 2 -14.87 -27.53 -2.06
CA THR A 2 -13.60 -27.00 -1.56
C THR A 2 -13.90 -26.32 -0.22
N ASP A 3 -13.14 -26.63 0.81
CA ASP A 3 -13.32 -25.99 2.12
C ASP A 3 -12.81 -24.54 2.07
N GLU A 4 -13.50 -23.63 2.76
CA GLU A 4 -13.16 -22.18 2.86
C GLU A 4 -11.67 -21.89 3.03
N PRO A 5 -10.91 -22.61 3.89
CA PRO A 5 -9.49 -22.32 4.08
C PRO A 5 -8.65 -22.56 2.83
N ALA A 6 -9.02 -23.51 1.97
CA ALA A 6 -8.29 -23.80 0.74
C ALA A 6 -8.51 -22.71 -0.32
N LEU A 7 -9.72 -22.13 -0.39
CA LEU A 7 -10.02 -20.99 -1.26
C LEU A 7 -9.24 -19.75 -0.80
N LEU A 8 -9.23 -19.46 0.50
CA LEU A 8 -8.43 -18.36 1.06
C LEU A 8 -6.91 -18.56 0.84
N ALA A 9 -6.41 -19.79 0.99
CA ALA A 9 -5.01 -20.10 0.69
C ALA A 9 -4.66 -19.86 -0.78
N ALA A 10 -5.57 -20.20 -1.71
CA ALA A 10 -5.38 -19.93 -3.14
C ALA A 10 -5.29 -18.42 -3.45
N ILE A 11 -6.11 -17.60 -2.78
CA ILE A 11 -6.06 -16.13 -2.92
C ILE A 11 -4.72 -15.58 -2.43
N HIS A 12 -4.22 -16.04 -1.28
CA HIS A 12 -2.91 -15.61 -0.77
C HIS A 12 -1.75 -16.10 -1.65
N ALA A 13 -1.87 -17.26 -2.29
CA ALA A 13 -0.86 -17.78 -3.22
C ALA A 13 -0.85 -17.04 -4.56
N HIS A 14 -2.00 -16.50 -4.99
CA HIS A 14 -2.19 -15.80 -6.27
C HIS A 14 -2.85 -14.42 -6.06
N PRO A 15 -2.20 -13.50 -5.31
CA PRO A 15 -2.82 -12.25 -4.89
C PRO A 15 -3.03 -11.26 -6.05
N ASP A 16 -2.49 -11.50 -7.24
CA ASP A 16 -2.72 -10.63 -8.40
C ASP A 16 -3.84 -11.16 -9.33
N GLU A 17 -4.36 -12.36 -9.07
CA GLU A 17 -5.36 -13.03 -9.92
C GLU A 17 -6.78 -12.88 -9.39
N ASP A 18 -7.73 -12.59 -10.27
CA ASP A 18 -9.15 -12.50 -9.90
C ASP A 18 -9.83 -13.87 -9.85
N THR A 19 -9.31 -14.86 -10.58
CA THR A 19 -9.87 -16.22 -10.63
C THR A 19 -10.08 -16.86 -9.24
N PRO A 20 -9.10 -16.92 -8.33
CA PRO A 20 -9.33 -17.49 -6.99
C PRO A 20 -10.30 -16.65 -6.15
N ARG A 21 -10.36 -15.33 -6.38
CA ARG A 21 -11.30 -14.43 -5.69
C ARG A 21 -12.74 -14.66 -6.15
N LEU A 22 -12.95 -14.81 -7.44
CA LEU A 22 -14.26 -15.11 -8.03
C LEU A 22 -14.75 -16.51 -7.62
N ALA A 23 -13.86 -17.50 -7.59
CA ALA A 23 -14.19 -18.84 -7.06
C ALA A 23 -14.60 -18.79 -5.58
N TYR A 24 -13.95 -17.96 -4.78
CA TYR A 24 -14.35 -17.73 -3.39
C TYR A 24 -15.69 -16.98 -3.28
N ALA A 25 -15.96 -16.02 -4.17
CA ALA A 25 -17.25 -15.34 -4.24
C ALA A 25 -18.39 -16.34 -4.54
N ASP A 26 -18.20 -17.24 -5.51
CA ASP A 26 -19.20 -18.29 -5.81
C ASP A 26 -19.48 -19.16 -4.59
N TRP A 27 -18.43 -19.57 -3.89
CA TRP A 27 -18.58 -20.35 -2.66
C TRP A 27 -19.28 -19.54 -1.54
N LEU A 28 -18.99 -18.25 -1.38
CA LEU A 28 -19.67 -17.40 -0.41
C LEU A 28 -21.18 -17.31 -0.67
N ASP A 29 -21.55 -17.16 -1.93
CA ASP A 29 -22.95 -17.09 -2.39
C ASP A 29 -23.69 -18.39 -2.07
N GLU A 30 -23.10 -19.54 -2.42
CA GLU A 30 -23.61 -20.87 -2.10
C GLU A 30 -23.73 -21.14 -0.59
N ASN A 31 -22.94 -20.44 0.23
CA ASN A 31 -22.90 -20.56 1.68
C ASN A 31 -23.63 -19.42 2.40
N GLY A 32 -24.56 -18.73 1.73
CA GLY A 32 -25.46 -17.76 2.35
C GLY A 32 -24.81 -16.43 2.73
N ARG A 33 -23.73 -16.05 2.05
CA ARG A 33 -23.05 -14.74 2.17
C ARG A 33 -23.05 -13.98 0.83
N PRO A 34 -24.23 -13.74 0.22
CA PRO A 34 -24.33 -13.16 -1.13
C PRO A 34 -23.75 -11.74 -1.22
N GLU A 35 -23.96 -10.89 -0.21
CA GLU A 35 -23.43 -9.51 -0.22
C GLU A 35 -21.90 -9.48 -0.27
N ARG A 36 -21.24 -10.42 0.42
CA ARG A 36 -19.77 -10.54 0.39
C ARG A 36 -19.29 -11.05 -0.97
N ALA A 37 -20.03 -11.98 -1.58
CA ALA A 37 -19.75 -12.47 -2.92
C ALA A 37 -19.88 -11.37 -3.98
N GLU A 38 -20.98 -10.61 -3.93
CA GLU A 38 -21.27 -9.49 -4.82
C GLU A 38 -20.20 -8.40 -4.73
N PHE A 39 -19.81 -8.01 -3.51
CA PHE A 39 -18.73 -7.04 -3.30
C PHE A 39 -17.40 -7.46 -3.95
N ILE A 40 -17.03 -8.75 -3.85
CA ILE A 40 -15.81 -9.26 -4.50
C ILE A 40 -15.95 -9.22 -6.02
N ARG A 41 -17.10 -9.64 -6.58
CA ARG A 41 -17.34 -9.65 -8.03
C ARG A 41 -17.29 -8.24 -8.62
N LEU A 42 -17.95 -7.28 -7.99
CA LEU A 42 -17.97 -5.87 -8.41
C LEU A 42 -16.56 -5.27 -8.46
N GLN A 43 -15.68 -5.58 -7.49
CA GLN A 43 -14.32 -5.05 -7.49
C GLN A 43 -13.33 -5.81 -8.40
N CYS A 44 -13.61 -7.07 -8.75
CA CYS A 44 -12.75 -7.87 -9.63
C CYS A 44 -13.10 -7.69 -11.12
N ASP A 45 -14.38 -7.55 -11.44
CA ASP A 45 -14.88 -7.43 -12.80
C ASP A 45 -16.04 -6.41 -12.86
N PRO A 46 -15.75 -5.10 -12.76
CA PRO A 46 -16.79 -4.07 -12.73
C PRO A 46 -17.64 -4.06 -14.00
N ALA A 47 -17.00 -4.26 -15.16
CA ALA A 47 -17.63 -4.22 -16.48
C ALA A 47 -18.61 -5.37 -16.73
N ARG A 48 -18.45 -6.49 -16.01
CA ARG A 48 -19.37 -7.64 -16.10
C ARG A 48 -20.46 -7.60 -15.02
N SER A 49 -20.30 -6.74 -14.01
CA SER A 49 -21.14 -6.73 -12.82
C SER A 49 -22.23 -5.65 -12.86
N ALA A 50 -22.09 -4.60 -13.68
CA ALA A 50 -23.16 -3.65 -13.97
C ALA A 50 -23.07 -3.10 -15.40
N ASP A 51 -24.22 -2.74 -15.97
CA ASP A 51 -24.30 -2.07 -17.28
C ASP A 51 -23.87 -0.59 -17.20
N ASP A 52 -23.92 0.02 -16.02
CA ASP A 52 -23.51 1.40 -15.73
C ASP A 52 -22.36 1.43 -14.69
N PRO A 53 -21.16 1.96 -15.05
CA PRO A 53 -20.04 2.08 -14.13
C PRO A 53 -20.33 2.92 -12.87
N ASP A 54 -21.13 3.98 -12.99
CA ASP A 54 -21.42 4.88 -11.86
C ASP A 54 -22.33 4.18 -10.84
N GLU A 55 -23.27 3.35 -11.33
CA GLU A 55 -24.12 2.50 -10.49
C GLU A 55 -23.30 1.43 -9.76
N ALA A 56 -22.34 0.81 -10.45
CA ALA A 56 -21.44 -0.17 -9.84
C ALA A 56 -20.63 0.44 -8.70
N GLU A 57 -20.06 1.63 -8.90
CA GLU A 57 -19.28 2.33 -7.87
C GLU A 57 -20.14 2.69 -6.66
N TYR A 58 -21.36 3.18 -6.88
CA TYR A 58 -22.31 3.46 -5.81
C TYR A 58 -22.66 2.19 -5.01
N LEU A 59 -22.96 1.08 -5.68
CA LEU A 59 -23.29 -0.19 -5.04
C LEU A 59 -22.12 -0.76 -4.25
N VAL A 60 -20.88 -0.66 -4.75
CA VAL A 60 -19.66 -1.06 -4.03
C VAL A 60 -19.55 -0.26 -2.72
N SER A 61 -19.70 1.07 -2.79
CA SER A 61 -19.65 1.94 -1.62
C SER A 61 -20.75 1.58 -0.61
N GLU A 62 -21.98 1.36 -1.09
CA GLU A 62 -23.13 1.03 -0.24
C GLU A 62 -22.95 -0.33 0.46
N LEU A 63 -22.47 -1.35 -0.26
CA LEU A 63 -22.16 -2.67 0.29
C LEU A 63 -21.05 -2.59 1.35
N GLU A 64 -19.99 -1.83 1.07
CA GLU A 64 -18.90 -1.62 2.00
C GLU A 64 -19.40 -0.93 3.27
N ASP A 65 -20.03 0.24 3.18
CA ASP A 65 -20.44 1.03 4.34
C ASP A 65 -21.30 0.24 5.33
N ARG A 66 -22.26 -0.55 4.82
CA ARG A 66 -23.15 -1.38 5.64
C ARG A 66 -22.44 -2.54 6.30
N ASN A 67 -21.44 -3.14 5.63
CA ASN A 67 -20.83 -4.40 6.07
C ASN A 67 -19.41 -4.26 6.64
N ARG A 68 -18.76 -3.10 6.51
CA ARG A 68 -17.35 -2.84 6.86
C ARG A 68 -16.98 -3.31 8.25
N THR A 69 -17.84 -3.07 9.24
CA THR A 69 -17.60 -3.51 10.63
C THR A 69 -17.49 -5.02 10.74
N GLN A 70 -18.33 -5.77 10.03
CA GLN A 70 -18.31 -7.23 10.02
C GLN A 70 -17.14 -7.76 9.20
N TRP A 71 -16.88 -7.20 8.02
CA TRP A 71 -15.84 -7.69 7.12
C TRP A 71 -14.42 -7.40 7.61
N LEU A 72 -14.24 -6.37 8.45
CA LEU A 72 -12.97 -6.07 9.11
C LEU A 72 -12.85 -6.74 10.50
N ALA A 73 -13.79 -7.60 10.89
CA ALA A 73 -13.73 -8.28 12.18
C ALA A 73 -12.45 -9.14 12.28
N GLY A 74 -11.71 -8.99 13.38
CA GLY A 74 -10.45 -9.70 13.62
C GLY A 74 -9.19 -8.96 13.14
N LEU A 75 -9.32 -7.87 12.38
CA LEU A 75 -8.19 -7.00 12.05
C LEU A 75 -7.87 -6.02 13.18
N PRO A 76 -6.62 -5.50 13.26
CA PRO A 76 -6.26 -4.46 14.20
C PRO A 76 -7.14 -3.22 14.03
N ARG A 77 -7.81 -2.82 15.13
CA ARG A 77 -8.67 -1.63 15.20
C ARG A 77 -8.12 -0.68 16.25
N PHE A 78 -7.34 0.29 15.78
CA PHE A 78 -6.81 1.36 16.62
C PHE A 78 -7.34 2.71 16.16
N PRO A 79 -7.34 3.74 17.03
CA PRO A 79 -7.67 5.10 16.61
C PRO A 79 -6.81 5.52 15.41
N TRP A 80 -7.42 6.19 14.43
CA TRP A 80 -6.75 6.71 13.22
C TRP A 80 -6.18 5.64 12.27
N VAL A 81 -6.40 4.36 12.54
CA VAL A 81 -6.07 3.28 11.60
C VAL A 81 -7.30 2.95 10.76
N THR A 82 -7.10 2.96 9.44
CA THR A 82 -8.14 2.67 8.46
C THR A 82 -7.68 1.52 7.56
N TRP A 83 -8.64 0.72 7.11
CA TRP A 83 -8.41 -0.41 6.20
C TRP A 83 -9.14 -0.16 4.88
N GLU A 84 -8.46 -0.21 3.75
CA GLU A 84 -9.13 -0.09 2.45
C GLU A 84 -9.23 -1.45 1.77
N PHE A 85 -10.35 -1.67 1.09
CA PHE A 85 -10.58 -2.90 0.33
C PHE A 85 -9.99 -2.76 -1.08
N ARG A 86 -9.35 -3.82 -1.55
CA ARG A 86 -8.93 -4.00 -2.93
C ARG A 86 -9.34 -5.38 -3.40
N ARG A 87 -10.06 -5.43 -4.53
CA ARG A 87 -10.58 -6.68 -5.11
C ARG A 87 -11.34 -7.53 -4.10
N GLY A 88 -12.08 -6.84 -3.22
CA GLY A 88 -12.89 -7.41 -2.18
C GLY A 88 -12.16 -7.71 -0.87
N PHE A 89 -10.83 -7.57 -0.75
CA PHE A 89 -10.08 -7.92 0.48
C PHE A 89 -9.44 -6.71 1.15
N PRO A 90 -9.31 -6.70 2.49
CA PRO A 90 -8.63 -5.63 3.22
C PRO A 90 -7.12 -5.73 3.02
N GLU A 91 -6.64 -5.22 1.87
CA GLU A 91 -5.24 -5.35 1.44
C GLU A 91 -4.41 -4.10 1.76
N ILE A 92 -5.04 -3.01 2.17
CA ILE A 92 -4.40 -1.71 2.37
C ILE A 92 -4.65 -1.27 3.81
N VAL A 93 -3.58 -0.90 4.52
CA VAL A 93 -3.67 -0.23 5.81
C VAL A 93 -3.15 1.20 5.70
N ILE A 94 -3.93 2.14 6.23
CA ILE A 94 -3.54 3.54 6.38
C ILE A 94 -3.44 3.80 7.88
N ALA A 95 -2.26 4.24 8.33
CA ALA A 95 -2.01 4.40 9.76
C ALA A 95 -0.97 5.50 10.05
N PRO A 96 -1.03 6.08 11.24
CA PRO A 96 0.08 6.86 11.77
C PRO A 96 1.32 6.00 11.97
N GLY A 97 2.47 6.49 11.52
CA GLY A 97 3.74 5.78 11.61
C GLY A 97 4.15 5.38 13.03
N ASP A 98 3.95 6.29 13.99
CA ASP A 98 4.26 6.06 15.41
C ASP A 98 3.42 4.92 16.00
N LEU A 99 2.11 4.94 15.77
CA LEU A 99 1.18 3.92 16.21
C LEU A 99 1.42 2.57 15.52
N PHE A 100 1.66 2.59 14.21
CA PHE A 100 1.97 1.40 13.43
C PHE A 100 3.22 0.71 13.98
N LEU A 101 4.28 1.48 14.25
CA LEU A 101 5.52 0.95 14.79
C LEU A 101 5.39 0.54 16.28
N GLU A 102 4.56 1.21 17.08
CA GLU A 102 4.26 0.75 18.45
C GLU A 102 3.54 -0.61 18.43
N ARG A 103 2.66 -0.83 17.45
CA ARG A 103 1.80 -2.02 17.32
C ARG A 103 2.23 -2.99 16.22
N TYR A 104 3.49 -2.91 15.79
CA TYR A 104 4.03 -3.55 14.59
C TYR A 104 3.67 -5.04 14.43
N GLU A 105 3.77 -5.83 15.51
CA GLU A 105 3.45 -7.26 15.49
C GLU A 105 1.98 -7.56 15.13
N SER A 106 1.08 -6.59 15.30
CA SER A 106 -0.34 -6.71 14.92
C SER A 106 -0.53 -6.64 13.40
N PHE A 107 0.43 -6.06 12.68
CA PHE A 107 0.37 -5.82 11.23
C PHE A 107 1.34 -6.71 10.46
N ALA A 108 2.55 -6.91 10.99
CA ALA A 108 3.66 -7.58 10.30
C ALA A 108 3.37 -9.02 9.86
N HIS A 109 2.41 -9.70 10.50
CA HIS A 109 2.07 -11.10 10.22
C HIS A 109 0.76 -11.28 9.45
N LEU A 110 0.11 -10.20 9.00
CA LEU A 110 -1.16 -10.27 8.30
C LEU A 110 -0.95 -10.77 6.85
N PRO A 111 -1.45 -11.96 6.48
CA PRO A 111 -1.13 -12.60 5.20
C PRO A 111 -1.75 -11.91 3.98
N GLY A 112 -2.82 -11.14 4.18
CA GLY A 112 -3.52 -10.41 3.11
C GLY A 112 -3.12 -8.93 3.00
N LEU A 113 -2.28 -8.42 3.89
CA LEU A 113 -1.84 -7.02 3.86
C LEU A 113 -0.78 -6.85 2.75
N ARG A 114 -1.04 -5.97 1.79
CA ARG A 114 -0.18 -5.74 0.62
C ARG A 114 0.34 -4.31 0.49
N SER A 115 -0.44 -3.34 0.94
CA SER A 115 -0.10 -1.92 0.90
C SER A 115 -0.08 -1.32 2.29
N VAL A 116 1.04 -0.69 2.64
CA VAL A 116 1.22 0.00 3.92
C VAL A 116 1.41 1.48 3.64
N CYS A 117 0.43 2.29 4.03
CA CYS A 117 0.45 3.74 3.88
C CYS A 117 0.61 4.37 5.26
N LEU A 118 1.76 5.01 5.51
CA LEU A 118 2.08 5.58 6.80
C LEU A 118 2.16 7.10 6.75
N ASP A 119 1.29 7.76 7.52
CA ASP A 119 1.36 9.20 7.75
C ASP A 119 2.27 9.54 8.93
N ARG A 120 2.61 10.83 9.04
CA ARG A 120 3.44 11.39 10.10
C ARG A 120 4.81 10.72 10.23
N MET A 121 5.41 10.37 9.09
CA MET A 121 6.68 9.67 9.03
C MET A 121 7.87 10.63 9.11
N GLY A 122 8.61 10.56 10.21
CA GLY A 122 9.91 11.24 10.33
C GLY A 122 11.10 10.32 10.04
N ASN A 123 12.27 10.91 9.82
CA ASN A 123 13.54 10.20 9.57
C ASN A 123 13.84 9.04 10.54
N SER A 124 13.53 9.18 11.84
CA SER A 124 13.76 8.14 12.84
C SER A 124 12.80 6.96 12.68
N LEU A 125 11.51 7.23 12.40
CA LEU A 125 10.49 6.21 12.19
C LEU A 125 10.74 5.42 10.91
N VAL A 126 11.18 6.08 9.83
CA VAL A 126 11.55 5.39 8.58
C VAL A 126 12.74 4.45 8.81
N ARG A 127 13.75 4.87 9.58
CA ARG A 127 14.88 3.98 9.93
C ARG A 127 14.46 2.81 10.80
N ASP A 128 13.57 3.04 11.77
CA ASP A 128 13.00 1.97 12.61
C ASP A 128 12.26 0.95 11.73
N LEU A 129 11.33 1.42 10.88
CA LEU A 129 10.63 0.59 9.90
C LEU A 129 11.60 -0.25 9.05
N ALA A 130 12.63 0.38 8.46
CA ALA A 130 13.60 -0.30 7.60
C ALA A 130 14.47 -1.35 8.34
N SER A 131 14.53 -1.28 9.67
CA SER A 131 15.29 -2.23 10.50
C SER A 131 14.48 -3.45 10.94
N ARG A 132 13.14 -3.40 10.80
CA ARG A 132 12.22 -4.46 11.20
C ARG A 132 12.00 -5.46 10.06
N PRO A 133 11.59 -6.71 10.36
CA PRO A 133 11.29 -7.70 9.32
C PRO A 133 9.93 -7.42 8.68
N TRP A 134 9.91 -7.02 7.41
CA TRP A 134 8.67 -6.78 6.67
C TRP A 134 7.98 -8.09 6.30
N ASN A 135 6.65 -8.04 6.25
CA ASN A 135 5.88 -9.14 5.69
C ASN A 135 6.25 -9.31 4.20
N PRO A 136 6.52 -10.53 3.72
CA PRO A 136 6.87 -10.79 2.32
C PRO A 136 5.76 -10.42 1.31
N GLY A 137 4.53 -10.20 1.80
CA GLY A 137 3.38 -9.77 1.01
C GLY A 137 3.27 -8.24 0.81
N TRP A 138 4.05 -7.44 1.55
CA TRP A 138 4.04 -5.98 1.41
C TRP A 138 4.73 -5.59 0.12
N VAL A 139 3.94 -5.33 -0.92
CA VAL A 139 4.43 -4.95 -2.26
C VAL A 139 4.32 -3.46 -2.52
N GLU A 140 3.63 -2.72 -1.65
CA GLU A 140 3.39 -1.29 -1.79
C GLU A 140 3.69 -0.60 -0.46
N LEU A 141 4.51 0.45 -0.53
CA LEU A 141 4.85 1.28 0.62
C LEU A 141 4.69 2.74 0.26
N GLU A 142 3.83 3.42 1.01
CA GLU A 142 3.69 4.87 0.95
C GLU A 142 4.11 5.46 2.30
N LEU A 143 5.01 6.43 2.25
CA LEU A 143 5.47 7.18 3.40
C LEU A 143 5.10 8.64 3.17
N GLN A 144 4.33 9.21 4.08
CA GLN A 144 3.99 10.62 4.08
C GLN A 144 4.64 11.32 5.28
N GLU A 145 5.45 12.34 5.02
CA GLU A 145 6.12 13.11 6.07
C GLU A 145 5.10 13.89 6.92
N ASP A 146 5.37 14.07 8.21
CA ASP A 146 4.58 15.00 9.03
C ASP A 146 4.96 16.45 8.66
N PRO A 147 4.08 17.23 8.00
CA PRO A 147 4.40 18.61 7.66
C PRO A 147 4.65 19.48 8.90
N MET A 148 4.14 19.06 10.07
CA MET A 148 4.36 19.75 11.35
C MET A 148 5.72 19.42 11.99
N ALA A 149 6.38 18.32 11.61
CA ALA A 149 7.71 17.98 12.13
C ALA A 149 8.79 19.00 11.72
N GLY A 150 8.55 19.75 10.64
CA GLY A 150 9.42 20.82 10.14
C GLY A 150 9.10 22.22 10.67
N ILE A 151 7.96 22.45 11.35
CA ILE A 151 7.58 23.80 11.81
C ILE A 151 8.51 24.23 12.94
N GLY A 152 9.44 25.14 12.61
CA GLY A 152 10.45 25.68 13.51
C GLY A 152 11.87 25.22 13.24
N SER A 153 12.08 24.30 12.29
CA SER A 153 13.40 23.76 11.95
C SER A 153 13.80 24.14 10.52
N TRP A 154 14.53 25.24 10.39
CA TRP A 154 15.21 25.60 9.15
C TRP A 154 16.23 24.50 8.83
N GLY A 155 16.03 23.74 7.74
CA GLY A 155 16.95 22.69 7.31
C GLY A 155 16.57 21.25 7.74
N TYR A 156 15.28 20.93 7.90
CA TYR A 156 14.88 19.52 7.93
C TYR A 156 15.26 18.86 6.61
N GLU A 157 16.18 17.92 6.68
CA GLU A 157 16.64 17.15 5.54
C GLU A 157 15.98 15.77 5.58
N SER A 158 15.14 15.48 4.61
CA SER A 158 14.46 14.19 4.43
C SER A 158 15.39 13.10 3.89
N THR A 159 16.62 13.44 3.46
CA THR A 159 17.62 12.51 2.91
C THR A 159 17.80 11.23 3.72
N PRO A 160 17.87 11.24 5.07
CA PRO A 160 18.03 10.01 5.82
C PRO A 160 16.89 8.99 5.66
N ALA A 161 15.65 9.44 5.43
CA ALA A 161 14.52 8.56 5.15
C ALA A 161 14.69 7.85 3.81
N PHE A 162 15.01 8.62 2.76
CA PHE A 162 15.30 8.06 1.43
C PHE A 162 16.46 7.06 1.46
N VAL A 163 17.56 7.40 2.15
CA VAL A 163 18.73 6.52 2.29
C VAL A 163 18.38 5.23 3.03
N ALA A 164 17.55 5.31 4.08
CA ALA A 164 17.14 4.13 4.84
C ALA A 164 16.39 3.12 3.97
N ILE A 165 15.45 3.59 3.14
CA ILE A 165 14.70 2.72 2.21
C ILE A 165 15.59 2.27 1.05
N ALA A 166 16.39 3.16 0.46
CA ALA A 166 17.30 2.82 -0.64
C ALA A 166 18.31 1.71 -0.26
N ARG A 167 18.66 1.59 1.01
CA ARG A 167 19.60 0.56 1.52
C ARG A 167 18.90 -0.63 2.18
N CYS A 168 17.56 -0.64 2.23
CA CYS A 168 16.80 -1.72 2.82
C CYS A 168 16.71 -2.89 1.85
N GLU A 169 17.31 -4.04 2.19
CA GLU A 169 17.28 -5.22 1.31
C GLU A 169 15.87 -5.75 1.05
N GLN A 170 14.99 -5.59 2.04
CA GLN A 170 13.60 -6.02 1.97
C GLN A 170 12.78 -5.17 0.99
N ALA A 171 13.25 -3.98 0.60
CA ALA A 171 12.60 -3.16 -0.42
C ALA A 171 12.59 -3.81 -1.82
N ARG A 172 13.38 -4.88 -2.04
CA ARG A 172 13.34 -5.69 -3.28
C ARG A 172 12.00 -6.28 -3.61
N GLN A 173 11.15 -6.49 -2.61
CA GLN A 173 9.80 -7.02 -2.82
C GLN A 173 8.81 -5.95 -3.28
N LEU A 174 9.14 -4.67 -3.11
CA LEU A 174 8.24 -3.58 -3.45
C LEU A 174 8.10 -3.45 -4.96
N ARG A 175 6.85 -3.29 -5.39
CA ARG A 175 6.45 -2.90 -6.74
C ARG A 175 6.09 -1.43 -6.80
N ARG A 176 5.56 -0.84 -5.72
CA ARG A 176 5.31 0.60 -5.66
C ARG A 176 5.90 1.21 -4.40
N LEU A 177 6.56 2.35 -4.57
CA LEU A 177 7.14 3.12 -3.49
C LEU A 177 6.78 4.59 -3.70
N GLN A 178 6.21 5.20 -2.67
CA GLN A 178 5.80 6.60 -2.70
C GLN A 178 6.35 7.34 -1.48
N PHE A 179 6.91 8.52 -1.73
CA PHE A 179 7.23 9.50 -0.70
C PHE A 179 6.44 10.78 -0.94
N SER A 180 5.50 11.05 -0.05
CA SER A 180 4.64 12.25 -0.08
C SER A 180 5.12 13.25 0.98
N LEU A 181 5.14 14.53 0.66
CA LEU A 181 5.59 15.64 1.52
C LEU A 181 7.05 15.56 1.98
N PHE A 182 7.86 14.67 1.39
CA PHE A 182 9.29 14.58 1.68
C PHE A 182 10.09 15.49 0.77
N THR A 183 11.00 16.27 1.34
CA THR A 183 11.87 17.15 0.55
C THR A 183 12.99 16.35 -0.11
N LEU A 184 12.88 16.09 -1.42
CA LEU A 184 13.92 15.43 -2.17
C LEU A 184 15.18 16.30 -2.29
N THR A 185 16.36 15.71 -2.09
CA THR A 185 17.66 16.36 -2.31
C THR A 185 18.44 15.65 -3.42
N THR A 186 19.51 16.27 -3.92
CA THR A 186 20.41 15.60 -4.90
C THR A 186 21.04 14.32 -4.34
N ILE A 187 21.34 14.28 -3.04
CA ILE A 187 21.92 13.10 -2.39
C ILE A 187 20.86 11.99 -2.31
N ALA A 188 19.65 12.32 -1.86
CA ALA A 188 18.54 11.38 -1.78
C ALA A 188 18.20 10.78 -3.15
N ALA A 189 18.10 11.62 -4.19
CA ALA A 189 17.81 11.18 -5.54
C ALA A 189 18.89 10.23 -6.09
N ARG A 190 20.16 10.49 -5.79
CA ARG A 190 21.27 9.63 -6.17
C ARG A 190 21.22 8.27 -5.46
N GLU A 191 20.99 8.27 -4.15
CA GLU A 191 20.92 7.04 -3.35
C GLU A 191 19.76 6.14 -3.80
N LEU A 192 18.59 6.72 -4.10
CA LEU A 192 17.48 5.99 -4.72
C LEU A 192 17.85 5.42 -6.10
N ALA A 193 18.50 6.22 -6.96
CA ALA A 193 18.87 5.79 -8.31
C ALA A 193 19.94 4.68 -8.31
N GLU A 194 20.89 4.72 -7.37
CA GLU A 194 21.98 3.75 -7.24
C GLU A 194 21.59 2.52 -6.42
N SER A 195 20.39 2.49 -5.81
CA SER A 195 19.95 1.37 -4.99
C SER A 195 19.83 0.06 -5.81
N PRO A 196 20.50 -1.03 -5.38
CA PRO A 196 20.30 -2.35 -5.95
C PRO A 196 19.02 -3.02 -5.44
N HIS A 197 18.32 -2.43 -4.47
CA HIS A 197 17.15 -3.01 -3.85
C HIS A 197 15.84 -2.55 -4.49
N LEU A 198 15.89 -1.52 -5.34
CA LEU A 198 14.70 -0.94 -5.99
C LEU A 198 14.57 -1.37 -7.46
N GLU A 199 15.21 -2.47 -7.86
CA GLU A 199 15.22 -2.91 -9.27
C GLU A 199 13.85 -3.37 -9.79
N HIS A 200 13.04 -3.97 -8.91
CA HIS A 200 11.72 -4.52 -9.21
C HIS A 200 10.57 -3.53 -9.03
N LEU A 201 10.83 -2.28 -8.64
CA LEU A 201 9.79 -1.26 -8.60
C LEU A 201 9.14 -1.16 -9.98
N GLU A 202 7.83 -1.13 -10.03
CA GLU A 202 7.02 -0.81 -11.20
C GLU A 202 6.68 0.68 -11.19
N GLU A 203 6.55 1.28 -10.00
CA GLU A 203 6.28 2.70 -9.83
C GLU A 203 7.09 3.30 -8.65
N LEU A 204 7.69 4.45 -8.89
CA LEU A 204 8.30 5.31 -7.89
C LEU A 204 7.64 6.69 -7.97
N HIS A 205 6.88 7.05 -6.95
CA HIS A 205 6.18 8.32 -6.86
C HIS A 205 6.93 9.25 -5.90
N LEU A 206 7.25 10.45 -6.39
CA LEU A 206 7.96 11.48 -5.64
C LEU A 206 7.33 12.84 -5.93
N GLU A 207 7.30 13.71 -4.94
CA GLU A 207 6.88 15.09 -5.12
C GLU A 207 8.07 16.01 -5.49
N GLY A 208 7.76 17.06 -6.26
CA GLY A 208 8.68 18.16 -6.55
C GLY A 208 8.62 18.64 -7.99
N ASP A 209 9.50 19.59 -8.35
CA ASP A 209 9.56 20.12 -9.72
C ASP A 209 10.20 19.10 -10.69
N PRO A 210 9.47 18.57 -11.68
CA PRO A 210 10.05 17.68 -12.67
C PRO A 210 11.18 18.35 -13.47
N ALA A 211 11.20 19.68 -13.63
CA ALA A 211 12.31 20.35 -14.32
C ALA A 211 13.63 20.34 -13.52
N SER A 212 13.59 20.00 -12.22
CA SER A 212 14.76 19.96 -11.36
C SER A 212 15.80 18.95 -11.83
N SER A 213 17.07 19.36 -11.78
CA SER A 213 18.23 18.53 -12.12
C SER A 213 18.39 17.31 -11.21
N TRP A 214 17.79 17.30 -10.01
CA TRP A 214 17.89 16.19 -9.06
C TRP A 214 17.24 14.91 -9.59
N PHE A 215 16.18 15.03 -10.40
CA PHE A 215 15.52 13.89 -11.03
C PHE A 215 16.29 13.28 -12.20
N ALA A 216 17.40 13.88 -12.65
CA ALA A 216 18.14 13.37 -13.81
C ALA A 216 18.60 11.92 -13.62
N ALA A 217 19.19 11.59 -12.45
CA ALA A 217 19.63 10.22 -12.15
C ALA A 217 18.44 9.26 -12.03
N LEU A 218 17.35 9.70 -11.39
CA LEU A 218 16.13 8.92 -11.23
C LEU A 218 15.49 8.59 -12.59
N ARG A 219 15.40 9.56 -13.51
CA ARG A 219 14.89 9.33 -14.86
C ARG A 219 15.71 8.31 -15.64
N VAL A 220 17.03 8.38 -15.55
CA VAL A 220 17.92 7.41 -16.20
C VAL A 220 17.66 6.00 -15.66
N ARG A 221 17.41 5.86 -14.35
CA ARG A 221 17.20 4.57 -13.69
C ARG A 221 15.79 4.00 -13.87
N PHE A 222 14.78 4.83 -13.68
CA PHE A 222 13.39 4.39 -13.56
C PHE A 222 12.57 4.63 -14.83
N GLY A 223 12.95 5.58 -15.69
CA GLY A 223 12.24 5.87 -16.93
C GLY A 223 10.77 6.19 -16.67
N ASP A 224 9.86 5.51 -17.37
CA ASP A 224 8.41 5.66 -17.25
C ASP A 224 7.87 5.21 -15.88
N ARG A 225 8.66 4.48 -15.09
CA ARG A 225 8.30 4.07 -13.73
C ARG A 225 8.40 5.21 -12.72
N LEU A 226 9.07 6.32 -13.06
CA LEU A 226 9.15 7.49 -12.20
C LEU A 226 7.94 8.40 -12.46
N VAL A 227 7.10 8.56 -11.45
CA VAL A 227 6.01 9.53 -11.42
C VAL A 227 6.43 10.69 -10.53
N VAL A 228 6.28 11.92 -11.05
CA VAL A 228 6.62 13.13 -10.30
C VAL A 228 5.39 14.00 -10.19
N ASP A 229 4.85 14.09 -8.98
CA ASP A 229 3.71 14.94 -8.65
C ASP A 229 4.20 16.36 -8.30
N ARG A 230 3.40 17.36 -8.69
CA ARG A 230 3.70 18.75 -8.35
C ARG A 230 3.13 19.08 -6.98
N ASP A 231 3.98 19.63 -6.11
CA ASP A 231 3.60 20.27 -4.84
C ASP A 231 2.49 21.34 -5.01
#